data_AF-A0A443SBU3-F1
#
_entry.id   AF-A0A443SBU3-F1
#
_cell.length_a   1.000
_cell.length_b   1.000
_cell.length_c   1.000
_cell.angle_alpha   90.00
_cell.angle_beta   90.00
_cell.angle_gamma   90.00
#
_symmetry.space_group_name_H-M   'P 1'
#
loop_
_entity.id
_entity.type
_entity.pdbx_description
1 polymer ?
#
loop_
_entity_poly.entity_id
_entity_poly.type
_entity_poly.pdbx_seq_one_letter_code
_entity_poly.pdbx_strand_id
1 'polypeptide(L)'
;MKSVEKGWQKVLYKKQPFADNYVPPTFLKDLRTNVNIRYYSYREIIVKCTAVTQEICSIILFIVVFMLLKMGQPSIAVFVCVFIATITLLLYVTLIIQSKHSSMFFELKNAFIFLFGGFAVSPILKTLTETISIDTIYTMVTLTMLLHLVSYDYGAKAAIVSTSLSLNAAIFGAVCLASQLSTIYHVFALLILASDVFVLFSIIRRQMRDNSSQLTQCIITTLLAVSAFISLYIISGT
;
A
#
# COMPACT_ATOMS: atom_id res chain seq x y z
N MET A 1 63.84 -3.37 -35.56
CA MET A 1 62.91 -3.20 -34.42
C MET A 1 61.49 -3.40 -34.93
N LYS A 2 60.79 -4.46 -34.52
CA LYS A 2 59.38 -4.65 -34.89
C LYS A 2 58.56 -3.58 -34.16
N SER A 3 57.87 -2.72 -34.90
CA SER A 3 56.88 -1.80 -34.33
C SER A 3 55.79 -2.64 -33.66
N VAL A 4 55.63 -2.48 -32.34
CA VAL A 4 54.52 -3.09 -31.61
C VAL A 4 53.24 -2.45 -32.13
N GLU A 5 52.40 -3.23 -32.83
CA GLU A 5 51.07 -2.76 -33.24
C GLU A 5 50.28 -2.36 -31.99
N LYS A 6 49.96 -1.06 -31.87
CA LYS A 6 49.11 -0.56 -30.80
C LYS A 6 47.67 -0.91 -31.13
N GLY A 7 47.10 -1.86 -30.39
CA GLY A 7 45.68 -2.20 -30.48
C GLY A 7 44.77 -1.00 -30.14
N TRP A 8 43.51 -1.09 -30.56
CA TRP A 8 42.48 -0.09 -30.32
C TRP A 8 42.30 0.22 -28.82
N GLN A 9 42.06 1.50 -28.49
CA GLN A 9 41.88 1.98 -27.12
C GLN A 9 40.53 2.71 -26.94
N LYS A 10 39.84 2.44 -25.83
CA LYS A 10 38.54 3.04 -25.47
C LYS A 10 38.70 4.47 -24.93
N VAL A 11 39.13 5.39 -25.79
CA VAL A 11 39.34 6.80 -25.44
C VAL A 11 38.62 7.68 -26.47
N LEU A 12 37.59 8.40 -26.03
CA LEU A 12 36.65 9.12 -26.91
C LEU A 12 37.32 10.17 -27.81
N TYR A 13 38.37 10.85 -27.32
CA TYR A 13 38.98 12.00 -28.01
C TYR A 13 40.37 11.71 -28.60
N LYS A 14 40.78 10.44 -28.67
CA LYS A 14 42.10 10.08 -29.20
C LYS A 14 41.99 9.72 -30.67
N LYS A 15 42.74 10.42 -31.54
CA LYS A 15 42.90 10.00 -32.94
C LYS A 15 43.64 8.67 -33.01
N GLN A 16 43.05 7.68 -33.65
CA GLN A 16 43.57 6.32 -33.77
C GLN A 16 43.42 5.83 -35.23
N PRO A 17 44.25 4.88 -35.70
CA PRO A 17 44.23 4.39 -37.08
C PRO A 17 43.09 3.38 -37.32
N PHE A 18 41.89 3.67 -36.83
CA PHE A 18 40.70 2.83 -36.98
C PHE A 18 39.55 3.69 -37.51
N ALA A 19 38.68 3.11 -38.33
CA ALA A 19 37.50 3.81 -38.84
C ALA A 19 36.53 4.20 -37.71
N ASP A 20 35.70 5.22 -37.91
CA ASP A 20 34.75 5.71 -36.89
C ASP A 20 33.73 4.65 -36.45
N ASN A 21 33.42 3.68 -37.32
CA ASN A 21 32.53 2.55 -37.06
C ASN A 21 33.27 1.26 -36.63
N TYR A 22 34.58 1.33 -36.37
CA TYR A 22 35.35 0.16 -35.98
C TYR A 22 34.96 -0.33 -34.58
N VAL A 23 34.51 -1.59 -34.50
CA VAL A 23 34.21 -2.28 -33.25
C VAL A 23 35.36 -3.23 -32.93
N PRO A 24 36.10 -3.05 -31.83
CA PRO A 24 37.18 -3.97 -31.47
C PRO A 24 36.61 -5.34 -31.09
N PRO A 25 37.34 -6.44 -31.30
CA PRO A 25 36.91 -7.78 -30.87
C PRO A 25 36.75 -7.88 -29.34
N THR A 26 37.35 -6.98 -28.57
CA THR A 26 37.20 -6.86 -27.12
C THR A 26 35.99 -6.02 -26.70
N PHE A 27 35.17 -5.51 -27.62
CA PHE A 27 34.05 -4.62 -27.32
C PHE A 27 33.10 -5.18 -26.26
N LEU A 28 32.79 -6.47 -26.37
CA LEU A 28 31.92 -7.18 -25.44
C LEU A 28 32.67 -7.80 -24.26
N LYS A 29 33.99 -7.64 -24.17
CA LYS A 29 34.80 -8.21 -23.07
C LYS A 29 34.38 -7.67 -21.70
N ASP A 30 33.94 -6.40 -21.67
CA ASP A 30 33.46 -5.73 -20.46
C ASP A 30 31.93 -5.74 -20.35
N LEU A 31 31.23 -6.46 -21.24
CA LEU A 31 29.78 -6.60 -21.15
C LEU A 31 29.43 -7.40 -19.90
N ARG A 32 29.01 -6.69 -18.86
CA ARG A 32 28.49 -7.33 -17.67
C ARG A 32 27.00 -7.58 -17.82
N THR A 33 26.61 -8.79 -18.21
CA THR A 33 25.22 -9.23 -18.16
C THR A 33 24.88 -9.62 -16.72
N ASN A 34 23.63 -9.40 -16.29
CA ASN A 34 23.09 -10.04 -15.09
C ASN A 34 23.79 -9.72 -13.75
N VAL A 35 24.53 -8.61 -13.67
CA VAL A 35 25.34 -8.22 -12.48
C VAL A 35 24.53 -8.19 -11.18
N ASN A 36 23.23 -7.89 -11.27
CA ASN A 36 22.33 -7.77 -10.14
C ASN A 36 21.25 -8.87 -10.10
N ILE A 37 21.46 -10.02 -10.77
CA ILE A 37 20.53 -11.16 -10.63
C ILE A 37 20.62 -11.67 -9.19
N ARG A 38 19.48 -11.60 -8.50
CA ARG A 38 19.28 -12.21 -7.19
C ARG A 38 18.43 -13.46 -7.39
N TYR A 39 18.98 -14.61 -7.03
CA TYR A 39 18.20 -15.84 -6.96
C TYR A 39 17.40 -15.82 -5.66
N TYR A 40 16.08 -15.91 -5.77
CA TYR A 40 15.20 -16.00 -4.62
C TYR A 40 14.83 -17.45 -4.37
N SER A 41 14.93 -17.89 -3.12
CA SER A 41 14.36 -19.17 -2.73
C SER A 41 12.82 -19.11 -2.77
N TYR A 42 12.17 -20.25 -2.99
CA TYR A 42 10.69 -20.31 -3.02
C TYR A 42 10.06 -19.73 -1.73
N ARG A 43 10.67 -19.97 -0.57
CA ARG A 43 10.21 -19.46 0.72
C ARG A 43 10.29 -17.93 0.80
N GLU A 44 11.37 -17.34 0.31
CA GLU A 44 11.52 -15.88 0.26
C GLU A 44 10.48 -15.24 -0.65
N ILE A 45 10.12 -15.90 -1.76
CA ILE A 45 9.07 -15.41 -2.65
C ILE A 45 7.73 -15.40 -1.93
N ILE A 46 7.35 -16.50 -1.27
CA ILE A 46 6.10 -16.56 -0.49
C ILE A 46 6.07 -15.45 0.56
N VAL A 47 7.13 -15.30 1.35
CA VAL A 47 7.20 -14.28 2.40
C VAL A 47 7.07 -12.87 1.80
N LYS A 48 7.65 -12.60 0.64
CA LYS A 48 7.50 -11.29 -0.03
C LYS A 48 6.11 -11.07 -0.64
N CYS A 49 5.47 -12.12 -1.13
CA CYS A 49 4.09 -12.06 -1.65
C CYS A 49 3.06 -11.80 -0.53
N THR A 50 3.39 -12.08 0.73
CA THR A 50 2.49 -11.80 1.85
C THR A 50 2.12 -10.32 1.93
N ALA A 51 3.08 -9.42 1.79
CA ALA A 51 2.85 -7.98 1.88
C ALA A 51 1.86 -7.46 0.81
N VAL A 52 1.95 -8.00 -0.42
CA VAL A 52 1.03 -7.68 -1.52
C VAL A 52 -0.36 -8.23 -1.23
N THR A 53 -0.43 -9.48 -0.76
CA THR A 53 -1.69 -10.14 -0.42
C THR A 53 -2.42 -9.38 0.70
N GLN A 54 -1.70 -8.89 1.71
CA GLN A 54 -2.24 -8.10 2.79
C GLN A 54 -2.86 -6.78 2.30
N GLU A 55 -2.22 -6.05 1.37
CA GLU A 55 -2.80 -4.82 0.80
C GLU A 55 -4.09 -5.11 0.02
N ILE A 56 -4.09 -6.16 -0.80
CA ILE A 56 -5.29 -6.57 -1.54
C ILE A 56 -6.42 -6.91 -0.57
N CYS A 57 -6.14 -7.67 0.49
CA CYS A 57 -7.14 -8.02 1.52
C CYS A 57 -7.65 -6.78 2.26
N SER A 58 -6.77 -5.82 2.58
CA SER A 58 -7.14 -4.55 3.21
C SER A 58 -8.09 -3.72 2.34
N ILE A 59 -7.82 -3.60 1.04
CA ILE A 59 -8.71 -2.91 0.09
C ILE A 59 -10.05 -3.63 -0.01
N ILE A 60 -10.04 -4.97 -0.09
CA ILE A 60 -11.28 -5.77 -0.17
C ILE A 60 -12.13 -5.56 1.09
N LEU A 61 -11.55 -5.68 2.29
CA LEU A 61 -12.27 -5.48 3.54
C LEU A 61 -12.86 -4.07 3.66
N PHE A 62 -12.11 -3.06 3.21
CA PHE A 62 -12.61 -1.68 3.15
C PHE A 62 -13.83 -1.55 2.22
N ILE A 63 -13.76 -2.12 1.02
CA ILE A 63 -14.87 -2.13 0.05
C ILE A 63 -16.07 -2.91 0.58
N VAL A 64 -15.85 -4.05 1.25
CA VAL A 64 -16.91 -4.84 1.89
C VAL A 64 -17.69 -3.97 2.89
N VAL A 65 -16.99 -3.25 3.77
CA VAL A 65 -17.67 -2.38 4.75
C VAL A 65 -18.46 -1.28 4.05
N PHE A 66 -17.90 -0.65 3.02
CA PHE A 66 -18.63 0.33 2.22
C PHE A 66 -19.93 -0.27 1.63
N MET A 67 -19.85 -1.49 1.07
CA MET A 67 -21.01 -2.18 0.51
C MET A 67 -22.05 -2.50 1.58
N LEU A 68 -21.65 -3.00 2.75
CA LEU A 68 -22.58 -3.27 3.87
C LEU A 68 -23.30 -2.01 4.34
N LEU A 69 -22.60 -0.87 4.44
CA LEU A 69 -23.21 0.40 4.77
C LEU A 69 -24.18 0.87 3.66
N LYS A 70 -23.81 0.67 2.38
CA LYS A 70 -24.64 1.06 1.22
C LYS A 70 -25.90 0.19 1.07
N MET A 71 -25.82 -1.09 1.41
CA MET A 71 -26.95 -2.05 1.37
C MET A 71 -27.92 -1.87 2.55
N GLY A 72 -27.69 -0.92 3.45
CA GLY A 72 -28.58 -0.68 4.59
C GLY A 72 -28.41 -1.67 5.73
N GLN A 73 -27.23 -2.31 5.86
CA GLN A 73 -26.86 -3.18 6.99
C GLN A 73 -25.82 -2.52 7.91
N PRO A 74 -26.12 -1.37 8.54
CA PRO A 74 -25.14 -0.62 9.32
C PRO A 74 -24.71 -1.34 10.59
N SER A 75 -25.53 -2.23 11.16
CA SER A 75 -25.18 -3.00 12.36
C SER A 75 -23.98 -3.93 12.12
N ILE A 76 -24.01 -4.69 11.02
CA ILE A 76 -22.94 -5.60 10.63
C ILE A 76 -21.69 -4.79 10.26
N ALA A 77 -21.86 -3.71 9.49
CA ALA A 77 -20.75 -2.85 9.10
C ALA A 77 -20.03 -2.24 10.31
N VAL A 78 -20.77 -1.69 11.29
CA VAL A 78 -20.18 -1.12 12.51
C VAL A 78 -19.49 -2.19 13.34
N PHE A 79 -20.07 -3.39 13.46
CA PHE A 79 -19.43 -4.51 14.15
C PHE A 79 -18.08 -4.86 13.51
N VAL A 80 -18.03 -4.95 12.17
CA VAL A 80 -16.79 -5.20 11.42
C VAL A 80 -15.79 -4.06 11.61
N CYS A 81 -16.23 -2.79 11.54
CA CYS A 81 -15.36 -1.64 11.79
C CYS A 81 -14.72 -1.68 13.18
N VAL A 82 -15.53 -1.94 14.22
CA VAL A 82 -15.04 -2.03 15.60
C VAL A 82 -14.09 -3.20 15.74
N PHE A 83 -14.41 -4.35 15.15
CA PHE A 83 -13.52 -5.52 15.18
C PHE A 83 -12.16 -5.22 14.54
N ILE A 84 -12.14 -4.61 13.34
CA ILE A 84 -10.90 -4.20 12.68
C ILE A 84 -10.13 -3.20 13.55
N ALA A 85 -10.79 -2.13 14.02
CA ALA A 85 -10.17 -1.11 14.84
C ALA A 85 -9.60 -1.66 16.16
N THR A 86 -10.27 -2.62 16.80
CA THR A 86 -9.76 -3.27 18.02
C THR A 86 -8.50 -4.10 17.74
N ILE A 87 -8.46 -4.85 16.64
CA ILE A 87 -7.28 -5.61 16.25
C ILE A 87 -6.13 -4.65 15.93
N THR A 88 -6.37 -3.61 15.14
CA THR A 88 -5.34 -2.61 14.79
C THR A 88 -4.80 -1.91 16.03
N LEU A 89 -5.68 -1.54 16.97
CA LEU A 89 -5.30 -0.93 18.25
C LEU A 89 -4.49 -1.88 19.12
N LEU A 90 -4.87 -3.15 19.23
CA LEU A 90 -4.10 -4.16 19.99
C LEU A 90 -2.70 -4.31 19.40
N LEU A 91 -2.58 -4.44 18.08
CA LEU A 91 -1.29 -4.52 17.40
C LEU A 91 -0.45 -3.25 17.63
N TYR A 92 -1.06 -2.08 17.51
CA TYR A 92 -0.40 -0.80 17.77
C TYR A 92 0.12 -0.68 19.21
N VAL A 93 -0.69 -1.07 20.20
CA VAL A 93 -0.28 -1.07 21.62
C VAL A 93 0.87 -2.03 21.86
N THR A 94 0.85 -3.24 21.27
CA THR A 94 1.99 -4.16 21.40
C THR A 94 3.29 -3.58 20.86
N LEU A 95 3.22 -2.81 19.77
CA LEU A 95 4.39 -2.12 19.21
C LEU A 95 4.86 -0.95 20.08
N ILE A 96 3.95 -0.16 20.66
CA ILE A 96 4.33 0.92 21.60
C ILE A 96 5.00 0.37 22.86
N ILE A 97 4.46 -0.71 23.43
CA ILE A 97 5.04 -1.35 24.63
C ILE A 97 6.48 -1.80 24.34
N GLN A 98 6.73 -2.32 23.14
CA GLN A 98 8.08 -2.68 22.70
C GLN A 98 8.98 -1.45 22.46
N SER A 99 8.43 -0.34 21.96
CA SER A 99 9.21 0.84 21.59
C SER A 99 9.61 1.73 22.78
N LYS A 100 9.13 1.45 24.00
CA LYS A 100 9.52 2.08 25.30
C LYS A 100 9.51 3.63 25.34
N HIS A 101 8.88 4.31 24.39
CA HIS A 101 9.19 5.73 24.14
C HIS A 101 8.01 6.62 23.67
N SER A 102 6.75 6.27 23.94
CA SER A 102 5.63 7.19 23.64
C SER A 102 4.96 7.75 24.90
N SER A 103 4.70 9.06 24.86
CA SER A 103 3.89 9.75 25.86
C SER A 103 2.41 9.53 25.53
N MET A 104 1.74 8.66 26.29
CA MET A 104 0.33 8.28 26.07
C MET A 104 -0.61 9.49 25.88
N PHE A 105 -0.34 10.60 26.58
CA PHE A 105 -1.12 11.82 26.48
C PHE A 105 -1.06 12.47 25.09
N PHE A 106 0.10 12.44 24.42
CA PHE A 106 0.25 13.00 23.08
C PHE A 106 -0.56 12.21 22.05
N GLU A 107 -0.52 10.89 22.12
CA GLU A 107 -1.29 10.00 21.24
C GLU A 107 -2.80 10.18 21.43
N LEU A 108 -3.25 10.26 22.69
CA LEU A 108 -4.67 10.51 23.01
C LEU A 108 -5.13 11.87 22.49
N LYS A 109 -4.30 12.91 22.64
CA LYS A 109 -4.60 14.25 22.12
C LYS A 109 -4.72 14.22 20.59
N ASN A 110 -3.80 13.56 19.90
CA ASN A 110 -3.83 13.45 18.44
C ASN A 110 -5.04 12.65 17.96
N ALA A 111 -5.38 11.54 18.65
CA ALA A 111 -6.57 10.77 18.36
C ALA A 111 -7.85 11.60 18.53
N PHE A 112 -7.94 12.40 19.60
CA PHE A 112 -9.07 13.28 19.82
C PHE A 112 -9.20 14.36 18.73
N ILE A 113 -8.09 14.99 18.36
CA ILE A 113 -8.04 15.98 17.27
C ILE A 113 -8.48 15.33 15.95
N PHE A 114 -8.01 14.13 15.66
CA PHE A 114 -8.37 13.40 14.45
C PHE A 114 -9.87 13.06 14.41
N LEU A 115 -10.42 12.54 15.52
CA LEU A 115 -11.84 12.18 15.60
C LEU A 115 -12.75 13.40 15.47
N PHE A 116 -12.46 14.47 16.21
CA PHE A 116 -13.27 15.69 16.17
C PHE A 116 -13.16 16.39 14.81
N GLY A 117 -11.93 16.52 14.28
CA GLY A 117 -11.68 17.10 12.97
C GLY A 117 -12.33 16.30 11.85
N GLY A 118 -12.20 14.98 11.87
CA GLY A 118 -12.84 14.09 10.89
C GLY A 118 -14.36 14.21 10.92
N PHE A 119 -14.96 14.30 12.10
CA PHE A 119 -16.42 14.47 12.22
C PHE A 119 -16.87 15.83 11.67
N ALA A 120 -16.14 16.91 11.99
CA ALA A 120 -16.44 18.25 11.48
C ALA A 120 -16.35 18.35 9.95
N VAL A 121 -15.42 17.62 9.33
CA VAL A 121 -15.20 17.62 7.87
C VAL A 121 -16.14 16.65 7.14
N SER A 122 -16.69 15.64 7.82
CA SER A 122 -17.61 14.65 7.24
C SER A 122 -18.81 15.22 6.44
N PRO A 123 -19.53 16.28 6.89
CA PRO A 123 -20.61 16.86 6.08
C PRO A 123 -20.11 17.44 4.75
N ILE A 124 -18.93 18.06 4.74
CA ILE A 124 -18.31 18.63 3.53
C ILE A 124 -17.95 17.50 2.55
N LEU A 125 -17.37 16.42 3.07
CA LEU A 125 -17.00 15.25 2.26
C LEU A 125 -18.22 14.55 1.68
N LYS A 126 -19.33 14.49 2.44
CA LYS A 126 -20.60 13.96 1.94
C LYS A 126 -21.08 14.69 0.68
N THR A 127 -20.99 16.02 0.67
CA THR A 127 -21.45 16.85 -0.46
C THR A 127 -20.45 16.96 -1.62
N LEU A 128 -19.23 16.43 -1.46
CA LEU A 128 -18.12 16.67 -2.40
C LEU A 128 -18.40 16.17 -3.82
N THR A 129 -19.05 15.02 -3.95
CA THR A 129 -19.25 14.35 -5.25
C THR A 129 -20.71 14.30 -5.66
N GLU A 130 -21.57 15.16 -5.08
CA GLU A 130 -23.02 15.16 -5.36
C GLU A 130 -23.32 15.51 -6.83
N THR A 131 -22.45 16.32 -7.46
CA THR A 131 -22.57 16.73 -8.87
C THR A 131 -21.93 15.75 -9.86
N ILE A 132 -21.25 14.70 -9.39
CA ILE A 132 -20.51 13.75 -10.21
C ILE A 132 -21.35 12.47 -10.37
N SER A 133 -21.35 11.89 -11.57
CA SER A 133 -22.06 10.63 -11.81
C SER A 133 -21.42 9.43 -11.09
N ILE A 134 -22.26 8.49 -10.67
CA ILE A 134 -21.84 7.28 -9.92
C ILE A 134 -20.84 6.44 -10.72
N ASP A 135 -21.05 6.28 -12.04
CA ASP A 135 -20.15 5.52 -12.91
C ASP A 135 -18.74 6.11 -12.95
N THR A 136 -18.66 7.44 -13.00
CA THR A 136 -17.38 8.16 -12.94
C THR A 136 -16.71 7.96 -11.59
N ILE A 137 -17.49 7.99 -10.49
CA ILE A 137 -16.96 7.79 -9.14
C ILE A 137 -16.36 6.39 -9.00
N TYR A 138 -17.06 5.34 -9.43
CA TYR A 138 -16.51 3.99 -9.39
C TYR A 138 -15.26 3.82 -10.27
N THR A 139 -15.22 4.49 -11.42
CA THR A 139 -14.02 4.52 -12.27
C THR A 139 -12.85 5.21 -11.56
N MET A 140 -13.09 6.35 -10.91
CA MET A 140 -12.05 7.06 -10.16
C MET A 140 -11.56 6.26 -8.94
N VAL A 141 -12.47 5.60 -8.23
CA VAL A 141 -12.14 4.75 -7.08
C VAL A 141 -11.30 3.54 -7.53
N THR A 142 -11.69 2.85 -8.60
CA THR A 142 -10.93 1.72 -9.11
C THR A 142 -9.53 2.13 -9.58
N LEU A 143 -9.41 3.26 -10.29
CA LEU A 143 -8.12 3.80 -10.71
C LEU A 143 -7.24 4.20 -9.53
N THR A 144 -7.81 4.85 -8.51
CA THR A 144 -7.06 5.31 -7.34
C THR A 144 -6.67 4.16 -6.41
N MET A 145 -7.50 3.12 -6.26
CA MET A 145 -7.14 1.88 -5.57
C MET A 145 -6.05 1.10 -6.32
N LEU A 146 -6.08 1.08 -7.65
CA LEU A 146 -5.01 0.48 -8.46
C LEU A 146 -3.72 1.28 -8.33
N LEU A 147 -3.79 2.61 -8.38
CA LEU A 147 -2.65 3.50 -8.18
C LEU A 147 -2.02 3.30 -6.80
N HIS A 148 -2.85 3.19 -5.76
CA HIS A 148 -2.41 2.82 -4.43
C HIS A 148 -1.65 1.49 -4.45
N LEU A 149 -2.25 0.44 -5.01
CA LEU A 149 -1.64 -0.89 -5.07
C LEU A 149 -0.28 -0.90 -5.78
N VAL A 150 -0.13 -0.15 -6.87
CA VAL A 150 1.11 -0.09 -7.68
C VAL A 150 2.19 0.77 -7.02
N SER A 151 1.81 1.86 -6.35
CA SER A 151 2.74 2.82 -5.75
C SER A 151 3.12 2.50 -4.28
N TYR A 152 2.46 1.52 -3.67
CA TYR A 152 2.70 1.11 -2.29
C TYR A 152 4.10 0.52 -2.06
N ASP A 153 4.70 0.82 -0.91
CA ASP A 153 6.04 0.34 -0.52
C ASP A 153 6.00 -1.05 0.12
N TYR A 154 6.06 -2.08 -0.73
CA TYR A 154 6.17 -3.48 -0.30
C TYR A 154 7.56 -3.86 0.25
N GLY A 155 8.53 -2.93 0.32
CA GLY A 155 9.90 -3.20 0.73
C GLY A 155 10.84 -3.56 -0.43
N ALA A 156 10.39 -3.32 -1.67
CA ALA A 156 11.21 -3.46 -2.87
C ALA A 156 11.79 -2.10 -3.28
N LYS A 157 13.09 -2.04 -3.58
CA LYS A 157 13.73 -0.84 -4.13
C LYS A 157 13.32 -0.66 -5.60
N ALA A 158 12.13 -0.09 -5.83
CA ALA A 158 11.59 0.20 -7.15
C ALA A 158 11.34 1.71 -7.31
N ALA A 159 11.60 2.24 -8.51
CA ALA A 159 11.47 3.68 -8.80
C ALA A 159 10.02 4.19 -8.83
N ILE A 160 9.05 3.28 -8.96
CA ILE A 160 7.61 3.59 -9.05
C ILE A 160 6.98 3.76 -7.65
N VAL A 161 7.68 3.35 -6.59
CA VAL A 161 7.16 3.33 -5.22
C VAL A 161 7.23 4.73 -4.61
N SER A 162 6.09 5.21 -4.11
CA SER A 162 5.99 6.48 -3.38
C SER A 162 4.92 6.38 -2.31
N THR A 163 5.34 6.38 -1.04
CA THR A 163 4.45 6.29 0.12
C THR A 163 3.39 7.39 0.10
N SER A 164 3.78 8.62 -0.23
CA SER A 164 2.86 9.77 -0.28
C SER A 164 1.84 9.64 -1.41
N LEU A 165 2.27 9.19 -2.60
CA LEU A 165 1.37 8.98 -3.73
C LEU A 165 0.34 7.89 -3.41
N SER A 166 0.83 6.78 -2.86
CA SER A 166 0.02 5.63 -2.46
C SER A 166 -1.02 6.02 -1.42
N LEU A 167 -0.62 6.72 -0.34
CA LEU A 167 -1.54 7.13 0.72
C LEU A 167 -2.58 8.12 0.19
N ASN A 168 -2.15 9.13 -0.57
CA ASN A 168 -3.07 10.12 -1.14
C ASN A 168 -4.09 9.47 -2.10
N ALA A 169 -3.66 8.50 -2.90
CA ALA A 169 -4.55 7.76 -3.79
C ALA A 169 -5.60 6.95 -3.00
N ALA A 170 -5.19 6.21 -1.98
CA ALA A 170 -6.12 5.44 -1.13
C ALA A 170 -7.12 6.35 -0.39
N ILE A 171 -6.66 7.43 0.22
CA ILE A 171 -7.53 8.36 0.95
C ILE A 171 -8.49 9.06 0.00
N PHE A 172 -8.05 9.47 -1.20
CA PHE A 172 -8.93 10.05 -2.19
C PHE A 172 -10.01 9.05 -2.64
N GLY A 173 -9.64 7.81 -2.96
CA GLY A 173 -10.60 6.76 -3.30
C GLY A 173 -11.58 6.47 -2.15
N ALA A 174 -11.11 6.44 -0.91
CA ALA A 174 -11.94 6.28 0.27
C ALA A 174 -12.92 7.44 0.46
N VAL A 175 -12.49 8.70 0.25
CA VAL A 175 -13.34 9.89 0.30
C VAL A 175 -14.42 9.85 -0.79
N CYS A 176 -14.06 9.47 -2.01
CA CYS A 176 -15.02 9.31 -3.11
C CYS A 176 -16.07 8.23 -2.86
N LEU A 177 -15.72 7.15 -2.15
CA LEU A 177 -16.69 6.16 -1.69
C LEU A 177 -17.51 6.68 -0.50
N ALA A 178 -16.86 7.33 0.46
CA ALA A 178 -17.50 7.88 1.66
C ALA A 178 -18.61 8.88 1.31
N SER A 179 -18.39 9.72 0.30
CA SER A 179 -19.37 10.71 -0.15
C SER A 179 -20.66 10.12 -0.70
N GLN A 180 -20.66 8.83 -1.09
CA GLN A 180 -21.83 8.13 -1.62
C GLN A 180 -22.79 7.62 -0.54
N LEU A 181 -22.48 7.81 0.74
CA LEU A 181 -23.30 7.32 1.85
C LEU A 181 -24.35 8.34 2.30
N SER A 182 -25.50 7.82 2.73
CA SER A 182 -26.70 8.61 3.03
C SER A 182 -26.59 9.42 4.33
N THR A 183 -25.90 8.93 5.36
CA THR A 183 -25.80 9.61 6.66
C THR A 183 -24.37 10.08 6.93
N ILE A 184 -24.24 11.24 7.59
CA ILE A 184 -22.94 11.80 7.98
C ILE A 184 -22.18 10.82 8.89
N TYR A 185 -22.89 10.05 9.71
CA TYR A 185 -22.30 9.03 10.58
C TYR A 185 -21.65 7.89 9.78
N HIS A 186 -22.27 7.45 8.68
CA HIS A 186 -21.68 6.42 7.82
C HIS A 186 -20.45 6.95 7.07
N VAL A 187 -20.50 8.21 6.61
CA VAL A 187 -19.33 8.89 6.01
C VAL A 187 -18.18 8.91 7.01
N PHE A 188 -18.43 9.39 8.23
CA PHE A 188 -17.44 9.48 9.28
C PHE A 188 -16.85 8.11 9.65
N ALA A 189 -17.70 7.09 9.83
CA ALA A 189 -17.27 5.74 10.15
C ALA A 189 -16.37 5.14 9.05
N LEU A 190 -16.72 5.33 7.77
CA LEU A 190 -15.90 4.83 6.66
C LEU A 190 -14.56 5.57 6.56
N LEU A 191 -14.52 6.87 6.86
CA LEU A 191 -13.28 7.64 6.86
C LEU A 191 -12.35 7.27 8.02
N ILE A 192 -12.90 6.98 9.20
CA ILE A 192 -12.11 6.41 10.31
C ILE A 192 -11.53 5.06 9.88
N LEU A 193 -12.36 4.19 9.29
CA LEU A 193 -11.90 2.90 8.81
C LEU A 193 -10.81 3.05 7.73
N ALA A 194 -10.96 4.00 6.82
CA ALA A 194 -9.96 4.27 5.79
C ALA A 194 -8.61 4.68 6.41
N SER A 195 -8.64 5.54 7.43
CA SER A 195 -7.43 5.90 8.17
C SER A 195 -6.84 4.71 8.93
N ASP A 196 -7.68 3.87 9.54
CA ASP A 196 -7.22 2.68 10.26
C ASP A 196 -6.53 1.69 9.31
N VAL A 197 -7.16 1.39 8.16
CA VAL A 197 -6.69 0.39 7.19
C VAL A 197 -5.51 0.90 6.35
N PHE A 198 -5.57 2.12 5.82
CA PHE A 198 -4.55 2.61 4.88
C PHE A 198 -3.40 3.37 5.55
N VAL A 199 -3.62 3.94 6.74
CA VAL A 199 -2.58 4.70 7.46
C VAL A 199 -2.04 3.88 8.63
N LEU A 200 -2.87 3.58 9.63
CA LEU A 200 -2.39 2.97 10.87
C LEU A 200 -1.88 1.55 10.65
N PHE A 201 -2.67 0.72 9.97
CA PHE A 201 -2.29 -0.66 9.66
C PHE A 201 -1.06 -0.75 8.74
N SER A 202 -0.91 0.19 7.79
CA SER A 202 0.29 0.30 6.93
C SER A 202 1.56 0.59 7.75
N ILE A 203 1.48 1.50 8.74
CA ILE A 203 2.59 1.80 9.66
C ILE A 203 2.96 0.57 10.49
N ILE A 204 1.96 -0.07 11.10
CA ILE A 204 2.13 -1.31 11.89
C ILE A 204 2.82 -2.37 11.05
N ARG A 205 2.35 -2.60 9.83
CA ARG A 205 2.91 -3.62 8.93
C ARG A 205 4.36 -3.34 8.57
N ARG A 206 4.70 -2.08 8.29
CA ARG A 206 6.10 -1.68 8.03
C ARG A 206 7.00 -2.00 9.22
N GLN A 207 6.55 -1.71 10.44
CA GLN A 207 7.32 -2.04 11.64
C GLN A 207 7.41 -3.55 11.90
N MET A 208 6.31 -4.29 11.70
CA MET A 208 6.31 -5.75 11.81
C MET A 208 7.19 -6.41 10.75
N ARG A 209 7.32 -5.81 9.56
CA ARG A 209 8.21 -6.30 8.51
C ARG A 209 9.67 -6.30 8.95
N ASP A 210 10.07 -5.25 9.65
CA ASP A 210 11.46 -5.03 10.06
C ASP A 210 11.80 -5.75 11.37
N ASN A 211 10.83 -5.90 12.30
CA ASN A 211 11.08 -6.43 13.64
C ASN A 211 10.52 -7.85 13.91
N SER A 212 9.50 -8.31 13.17
CA SER A 212 8.83 -9.59 13.47
C SER A 212 9.36 -10.76 12.64
N SER A 213 9.14 -11.98 13.16
CA SER A 213 9.47 -13.21 12.44
C SER A 213 8.63 -13.36 11.15
N GLN A 214 9.21 -14.03 10.14
CA GLN A 214 8.51 -14.35 8.88
C GLN A 214 7.23 -15.17 9.11
N LEU A 215 7.20 -15.99 10.18
CA LEU A 215 6.05 -16.80 10.56
C LEU A 215 4.87 -15.93 11.00
N THR A 216 5.12 -14.91 11.81
CA THR A 216 4.10 -13.93 12.25
C THR A 216 3.44 -13.24 11.06
N GLN A 217 4.23 -12.85 10.05
CA GLN A 217 3.72 -12.22 8.83
C GLN A 217 2.83 -13.17 8.01
N CYS A 218 3.21 -14.45 7.91
CA CYS A 218 2.40 -15.46 7.24
C CYS A 218 1.06 -15.66 7.97
N ILE A 219 1.08 -15.78 9.30
CA ILE A 219 -0.14 -15.95 10.11
C ILE A 219 -1.10 -14.77 9.90
N ILE A 220 -0.61 -13.53 10.03
CA ILE A 220 -1.44 -12.33 9.81
C ILE A 220 -2.05 -12.33 8.40
N THR A 221 -1.26 -12.72 7.39
CA THR A 221 -1.75 -12.80 6.01
C THR A 221 -2.85 -13.84 5.85
N THR A 222 -2.67 -15.03 6.44
CA THR A 222 -3.70 -16.08 6.38
C THR A 222 -4.98 -15.64 7.08
N LEU A 223 -4.88 -14.98 8.23
CA LEU A 223 -6.04 -14.47 8.96
C LEU A 223 -6.78 -13.39 8.15
N LEU A 224 -6.03 -12.45 7.54
CA LEU A 224 -6.60 -11.41 6.67
C LEU A 224 -7.23 -11.97 5.40
N ALA A 225 -6.61 -12.97 4.78
CA ALA A 225 -7.15 -13.62 3.59
C ALA A 225 -8.45 -14.37 3.91
N VAL A 226 -8.49 -15.09 5.02
CA VAL A 226 -9.70 -15.79 5.49
C VAL A 226 -10.80 -14.79 5.83
N SER A 227 -10.50 -13.70 6.54
CA SER A 227 -11.50 -12.69 6.88
C SER A 227 -12.05 -11.98 5.64
N ALA A 228 -11.20 -11.65 4.66
CA ALA A 228 -11.63 -11.08 3.39
C ALA A 228 -12.51 -12.05 2.59
N PHE A 229 -12.16 -13.34 2.56
CA PHE A 229 -12.95 -14.36 1.86
C PHE A 229 -14.33 -14.57 2.50
N ILE A 230 -14.38 -14.68 3.83
CA ILE A 230 -15.64 -14.78 4.59
C ILE A 230 -16.50 -13.53 4.33
N SER A 231 -15.89 -12.35 4.37
CA SER A 231 -16.60 -11.09 4.14
C SER A 231 -17.20 -10.98 2.74
N LEU A 232 -16.46 -11.41 1.71
CA LEU A 232 -16.97 -11.48 0.33
C LEU A 232 -18.11 -12.50 0.19
N TYR A 233 -18.00 -13.65 0.86
CA TYR A 233 -19.04 -14.66 0.85
C TYR A 233 -20.34 -14.13 1.48
N ILE A 234 -20.25 -13.37 2.58
CA ILE A 234 -21.40 -12.73 3.23
C ILE A 234 -22.10 -11.78 2.24
N ILE A 235 -21.35 -10.91 1.56
CA ILE A 235 -21.93 -9.96 0.60
C ILE A 235 -22.54 -10.67 -0.61
N SER A 236 -21.92 -11.76 -1.08
CA SER A 236 -22.47 -12.53 -2.20
C SER A 236 -23.78 -13.24 -1.83
N GLY A 237 -24.04 -13.47 -0.55
CA GLY A 237 -25.25 -14.15 -0.07
C GLY A 237 -26.40 -13.23 0.29
N THR A 238 -26.17 -11.91 0.36
CA THR A 238 -27.18 -10.86 0.67
C THR A 238 -27.74 -10.22 -0.58
#